data_AF-A0A0A0KGA0-F1
#
_entry.id   AF-A0A0A0KGA0-F1
#
_cell.length_a   1.000
_cell.length_b   1.000
_cell.length_c   1.000
_cell.angle_alpha   90.00
_cell.angle_beta   90.00
_cell.angle_gamma   90.00
#
_symmetry.space_group_name_H-M   'P 1'
#
loop_
_entity.id
_entity.type
_entity.pdbx_description
1 polymer ?
#
loop_
_entity_poly.entity_id
_entity_poly.type
_entity_poly.pdbx_seq_one_letter_code
_entity_poly.pdbx_strand_id
1 'polypeptide(L)'
;MVLAIRFSIYNNIYKNKTYSSFHNTTMATKSALFFSILLSFSAIAFSDNPDCVYTVYIRTGSILKAGTDSVITATLYTAAGDGIRIMDLEKWGGLMGPGYNYFERGNLDIFSGRGPCLSGPVCSLNLTSDGSGPHHGWYCNYLEVTTTGVHSPCDQQLFTVEQWLALDRSPYNLTNIQNNCPSGSGSESGRDLIRSGDPNLKLKQVV
;
A
#
# COMPACT_ATOMS: atom_id res chain seq x y z
N MET A 1 -1.35 -38.39 -17.91
CA MET A 1 -0.25 -37.74 -17.18
C MET A 1 -0.45 -36.24 -17.34
N VAL A 2 -1.35 -35.55 -16.62
CA VAL A 2 -1.31 -35.15 -15.19
C VAL A 2 -2.76 -35.09 -14.63
N LEU A 3 -3.46 -36.23 -14.57
CA LEU A 3 -4.72 -36.36 -13.82
C LEU A 3 -4.66 -37.45 -12.74
N ALA A 4 -3.51 -38.12 -12.60
CA ALA A 4 -3.33 -39.29 -11.74
C ALA A 4 -2.71 -38.98 -10.37
N ILE A 5 -2.30 -37.73 -10.08
CA ILE A 5 -1.61 -37.40 -8.83
C ILE A 5 -2.58 -36.93 -7.72
N ARG A 6 -3.81 -36.49 -8.05
CA ARG A 6 -4.80 -36.10 -7.01
C ARG A 6 -5.58 -37.26 -6.40
N PHE A 7 -5.43 -38.49 -6.89
CA PHE A 7 -6.08 -39.68 -6.30
C PHE A 7 -5.25 -40.38 -5.21
N SER A 8 -3.99 -39.95 -4.98
CA SER A 8 -3.06 -40.68 -4.12
C SER A 8 -3.16 -40.38 -2.61
N ILE A 9 -4.00 -39.43 -2.17
CA ILE A 9 -4.12 -39.11 -0.74
C ILE A 9 -5.46 -39.59 -0.15
N TYR A 10 -6.50 -39.78 -0.97
CA TYR A 10 -7.83 -40.14 -0.46
C TYR A 10 -7.96 -41.62 -0.03
N ASN A 11 -7.09 -42.50 -0.54
CA ASN A 11 -7.24 -43.96 -0.36
C ASN A 11 -6.41 -44.58 0.77
N ASN A 12 -5.77 -43.78 1.64
CA ASN A 12 -4.83 -44.30 2.65
C ASN A 12 -5.35 -44.36 4.10
N ILE A 13 -6.67 -44.31 4.32
CA ILE A 13 -7.26 -44.40 5.67
C ILE A 13 -8.25 -45.58 5.80
N TYR A 14 -8.62 -46.26 4.71
CA TYR A 14 -9.67 -47.30 4.72
C TYR A 14 -9.17 -48.76 4.72
N LYS A 15 -7.95 -49.04 5.17
CA LYS A 15 -7.50 -50.43 5.38
C LYS A 15 -6.71 -50.54 6.68
N ASN A 16 -7.41 -50.82 7.78
CA ASN A 16 -7.01 -51.82 8.79
C ASN A 16 -7.95 -51.82 10.00
N LYS A 17 -8.91 -52.76 10.03
CA LYS A 17 -9.02 -53.75 11.12
C LYS A 17 -10.19 -54.70 10.87
N THR A 18 -9.83 -55.97 10.70
CA THR A 18 -10.69 -57.14 10.72
C THR A 18 -10.94 -57.63 12.15
N TYR A 19 -12.20 -58.02 12.39
CA TYR A 19 -12.70 -59.12 13.22
C TYR A 19 -12.84 -58.97 14.75
N SER A 20 -14.09 -58.96 15.23
CA SER A 20 -14.63 -60.01 16.12
C SER A 20 -16.14 -59.85 16.31
N SER A 21 -16.85 -60.98 16.21
CA SER A 21 -18.29 -61.20 16.45
C SER A 21 -18.68 -60.98 17.93
N PHE A 22 -19.88 -60.45 18.21
CA PHE A 22 -20.90 -61.05 19.10
C PHE A 22 -22.13 -60.15 19.38
N HIS A 23 -23.31 -60.80 19.34
CA HIS A 23 -24.64 -60.52 19.90
C HIS A 23 -25.51 -59.29 19.53
N ASN A 24 -26.72 -59.64 19.07
CA ASN A 24 -27.97 -58.88 19.00
C ASN A 24 -28.30 -58.15 20.31
N THR A 25 -28.85 -56.92 20.24
CA THR A 25 -30.21 -56.55 20.69
C THR A 25 -30.43 -55.03 20.72
N THR A 26 -31.61 -54.62 20.27
CA THR A 26 -32.45 -53.48 20.72
C THR A 26 -31.98 -52.02 20.65
N MET A 27 -32.87 -51.24 20.02
CA MET A 27 -33.30 -49.87 20.35
C MET A 27 -32.30 -48.72 20.25
N ALA A 28 -32.57 -47.89 19.23
CA ALA A 28 -32.84 -46.46 19.33
C ALA A 28 -31.80 -45.52 19.97
N THR A 29 -31.79 -44.30 19.43
CA THR A 29 -31.26 -43.05 20.03
C THR A 29 -29.74 -42.80 20.06
N LYS A 30 -29.06 -42.75 18.91
CA LYS A 30 -27.82 -41.93 18.78
C LYS A 30 -27.71 -41.17 17.44
N SER A 31 -28.82 -40.64 16.93
CA SER A 31 -28.90 -39.98 15.62
C SER A 31 -28.65 -38.46 15.62
N ALA A 32 -28.26 -37.82 16.71
CA ALA A 32 -28.29 -36.35 16.80
C ALA A 32 -26.98 -35.64 17.18
N LEU A 33 -25.88 -36.36 17.44
CA LEU A 33 -24.65 -35.73 17.96
C LEU A 33 -23.46 -35.72 16.99
N PHE A 34 -23.55 -36.38 15.83
CA PHE A 34 -22.50 -36.33 14.80
C PHE A 34 -22.74 -35.29 13.70
N PHE A 35 -23.96 -34.77 13.58
CA PHE A 35 -24.26 -33.69 12.63
C PHE A 35 -23.84 -32.31 13.12
N SER A 36 -23.52 -32.16 14.41
CA SER A 36 -23.19 -30.88 15.04
C SER A 36 -21.77 -30.41 14.79
N ILE A 37 -20.88 -31.27 14.27
CA ILE A 37 -19.46 -30.92 14.02
C ILE A 37 -19.26 -30.34 12.60
N LEU A 38 -20.28 -30.40 11.73
CA LEU A 38 -20.20 -29.90 10.35
C LEU A 38 -20.63 -28.43 10.18
N LEU A 39 -21.05 -27.75 11.26
CA LEU A 39 -21.52 -26.35 11.20
C LEU A 39 -20.49 -25.30 11.62
N SER A 40 -19.27 -25.72 11.96
CA SER A 40 -18.15 -24.81 12.24
C SER A 40 -17.09 -24.90 11.15
N PHE A 41 -17.49 -24.83 9.88
CA PHE A 41 -16.60 -24.33 8.84
C PHE A 41 -16.72 -22.81 8.88
N SER A 42 -15.97 -22.18 9.78
CA SER A 42 -15.77 -20.74 9.75
C SER A 42 -15.30 -20.38 8.35
N ALA A 43 -16.13 -19.69 7.56
CA ALA A 43 -15.70 -19.20 6.27
C ALA A 43 -14.53 -18.23 6.52
N ILE A 44 -13.31 -18.67 6.23
CA ILE A 44 -12.17 -17.77 6.15
C ILE A 44 -12.37 -17.00 4.85
N ALA A 45 -13.06 -15.87 4.93
CA ALA A 45 -13.13 -14.92 3.83
C ALA A 45 -11.75 -14.26 3.71
N PHE A 46 -10.91 -14.76 2.81
CA PHE A 46 -9.76 -13.99 2.35
C PHE A 46 -10.31 -12.80 1.58
N SER A 47 -10.27 -11.62 2.19
CA SER A 47 -10.47 -10.37 1.46
C SER A 47 -9.22 -10.14 0.62
N ASP A 48 -9.16 -10.73 -0.58
CA ASP A 48 -8.17 -10.39 -1.61
C ASP A 48 -8.45 -8.95 -2.10
N ASN A 49 -8.05 -7.95 -1.33
CA ASN A 49 -7.86 -6.62 -1.90
C ASN A 49 -6.62 -6.71 -2.78
N PRO A 50 -6.71 -6.39 -4.09
CA PRO A 50 -5.55 -6.48 -4.96
C PRO A 50 -4.48 -5.49 -4.49
N ASP A 51 -3.23 -5.97 -4.45
CA ASP A 51 -2.06 -5.13 -4.26
C ASP A 51 -1.62 -4.54 -5.59
N CYS A 52 -1.28 -3.26 -5.56
CA CYS A 52 -0.68 -2.50 -6.64
C CYS A 52 0.79 -2.20 -6.31
N VAL A 53 1.60 -2.06 -7.35
CA VAL A 53 2.99 -1.59 -7.24
C VAL A 53 2.99 -0.09 -7.50
N TYR A 54 3.64 0.64 -6.61
CA TYR A 54 3.86 2.07 -6.72
C TYR A 54 5.36 2.29 -6.90
N THR A 55 5.74 2.99 -7.95
CA THR A 55 7.13 3.42 -8.17
C THR A 55 7.16 4.94 -8.13
N VAL A 56 8.01 5.48 -7.27
CA VAL A 56 8.13 6.91 -7.00
C VAL A 56 9.52 7.36 -7.42
N TYR A 57 9.57 8.36 -8.30
CA TYR A 57 10.79 9.02 -8.75
C TYR A 57 10.83 10.42 -8.17
N ILE A 58 11.90 10.78 -7.49
CA ILE A 58 12.04 12.09 -6.85
C ILE A 58 13.30 12.76 -7.36
N ARG A 59 13.15 13.97 -7.88
CA ARG A 59 14.28 14.80 -8.30
C ARG A 59 14.55 15.88 -7.27
N THR A 60 15.68 15.77 -6.59
CA THR A 60 16.18 16.83 -5.72
C THR A 60 16.83 17.94 -6.56
N GLY A 61 16.61 19.19 -6.16
CA GLY A 61 17.14 20.37 -6.82
C GLY A 61 18.66 20.38 -6.94
N SER A 62 19.16 21.05 -7.97
CA SER A 62 20.59 21.30 -8.15
C SER A 62 21.09 22.58 -7.47
N ILE A 63 20.22 23.30 -6.75
CA ILE A 63 20.61 24.52 -6.03
C ILE A 63 21.46 24.21 -4.80
N LEU A 64 22.18 25.21 -4.28
CA LEU A 64 23.09 25.02 -3.16
C LEU A 64 22.32 24.60 -1.89
N LYS A 65 22.80 23.53 -1.24
CA LYS A 65 22.18 22.91 -0.04
C LYS A 65 20.74 22.43 -0.26
N ALA A 66 20.46 21.89 -1.44
CA ALA A 66 19.14 21.35 -1.77
C ALA A 66 18.87 19.95 -1.18
N GLY A 67 19.91 19.23 -0.74
CA GLY A 67 19.77 17.89 -0.19
C GLY A 67 19.34 17.87 1.27
N THR A 68 18.86 16.72 1.76
CA THR A 68 18.39 16.54 3.14
C THR A 68 18.66 15.15 3.70
N ASP A 69 18.84 15.09 5.03
CA ASP A 69 18.90 13.85 5.81
C ASP A 69 17.59 13.59 6.60
N SER A 70 16.54 14.37 6.31
CA SER A 70 15.21 14.24 6.93
C SER A 70 14.44 13.02 6.42
N VAL A 71 13.48 12.54 7.21
CA VAL A 71 12.55 11.49 6.77
C VAL A 71 11.47 12.11 5.88
N ILE A 72 11.32 11.57 4.67
CA ILE A 72 10.34 12.07 3.69
C ILE A 72 9.11 11.13 3.64
N THR A 73 7.95 11.73 3.94
CA THR A 73 6.63 11.11 3.81
C THR A 73 5.99 11.55 2.49
N ALA A 74 5.43 10.60 1.74
CA ALA A 74 4.58 10.88 0.58
C ALA A 74 3.19 10.28 0.79
N THR A 75 2.17 11.11 0.62
CA THR A 75 0.77 10.66 0.66
C THR A 75 0.11 10.93 -0.68
N LEU A 76 -0.42 9.87 -1.29
CA LEU A 76 -1.01 9.89 -2.63
C LEU A 76 -2.50 9.70 -2.53
N TYR A 77 -3.26 10.44 -3.33
CA TYR A 77 -4.71 10.39 -3.36
C TYR A 77 -5.25 10.31 -4.78
N THR A 78 -6.43 9.72 -4.89
CA THR A 78 -7.25 9.75 -6.12
C THR A 78 -8.30 10.85 -6.05
N ALA A 79 -8.99 11.07 -7.17
CA ALA A 79 -10.15 11.98 -7.22
C ALA A 79 -11.32 11.52 -6.34
N ALA A 80 -11.39 10.24 -5.98
CA ALA A 80 -12.42 9.68 -5.10
C ALA A 80 -12.11 9.86 -3.60
N GLY A 81 -10.93 10.39 -3.26
CA GLY A 81 -10.54 10.67 -1.87
C GLY A 81 -10.01 9.47 -1.09
N ASP A 82 -9.79 8.31 -1.71
CA ASP A 82 -8.96 7.26 -1.14
C ASP A 82 -7.48 7.53 -1.42
N GLY A 83 -6.59 6.99 -0.58
CA GLY A 83 -5.17 7.27 -0.70
C GLY A 83 -4.27 6.28 0.04
N ILE A 84 -2.98 6.38 -0.27
CA ILE A 84 -1.92 5.66 0.44
C ILE A 84 -0.94 6.63 1.08
N ARG A 85 -0.49 6.32 2.30
CA ARG A 85 0.53 7.08 3.03
C ARG A 85 1.78 6.25 3.22
N ILE A 86 2.87 6.72 2.63
CA ILE A 86 4.23 6.17 2.78
C ILE A 86 4.96 7.06 3.77
N MET A 87 5.18 6.58 5.00
CA MET A 87 5.74 7.40 6.09
C MET A 87 7.23 7.69 5.90
N ASP A 88 7.98 6.74 5.36
CA ASP A 88 9.43 6.80 5.18
C ASP A 88 9.74 6.16 3.83
N LEU A 89 9.93 6.99 2.81
CA LEU A 89 10.16 6.52 1.44
C LEU A 89 11.39 5.61 1.32
N GLU A 90 12.48 5.97 2.01
CA GLU A 90 13.72 5.21 1.99
C GLU A 90 13.50 3.79 2.54
N LYS A 91 12.92 3.68 3.73
CA LYS A 91 12.66 2.37 4.36
C LYS A 91 11.61 1.55 3.63
N TRP A 92 10.59 2.21 3.07
CA TRP A 92 9.48 1.53 2.40
C TRP A 92 9.93 0.83 1.12
N GLY A 93 10.84 1.44 0.35
CA GLY A 93 11.14 0.89 -0.98
C GLY A 93 12.36 1.47 -1.68
N GLY A 94 13.36 2.02 -0.99
CA GLY A 94 14.56 2.58 -1.64
C GLY A 94 15.27 1.58 -2.57
N LEU A 95 15.50 1.97 -3.82
CA LEU A 95 16.08 1.11 -4.87
C LEU A 95 17.51 1.46 -5.28
N MET A 96 18.17 2.40 -4.60
CA MET A 96 19.50 2.89 -5.00
C MET A 96 20.66 2.06 -4.42
N GLY A 97 20.34 1.04 -3.62
CA GLY A 97 21.30 0.11 -3.04
C GLY A 97 21.69 0.45 -1.59
N PRO A 98 22.41 -0.46 -0.91
CA PRO A 98 22.77 -0.31 0.50
C PRO A 98 23.75 0.85 0.72
N GLY A 99 23.49 1.67 1.74
CA GLY A 99 24.36 2.79 2.11
C GLY A 99 24.32 3.98 1.14
N TYR A 100 23.41 3.97 0.17
CA TYR A 100 23.17 5.12 -0.69
C TYR A 100 22.54 6.26 0.13
N ASN A 101 23.04 7.48 -0.07
CA ASN A 101 22.48 8.65 0.59
C ASN A 101 21.38 9.28 -0.30
N TYR A 102 20.13 9.10 0.12
CA TYR A 102 18.95 9.58 -0.61
C TYR A 102 18.74 11.07 -0.44
N PHE A 103 17.94 11.65 -1.34
CA PHE A 103 17.52 13.05 -1.32
C PHE A 103 18.66 14.05 -1.40
N GLU A 104 19.79 13.65 -2.00
CA GLU A 104 20.96 14.51 -2.15
C GLU A 104 20.86 15.45 -3.36
N ARG A 105 21.58 16.57 -3.27
CA ARG A 105 21.53 17.65 -4.27
C ARG A 105 21.73 17.11 -5.70
N GLY A 106 20.74 17.32 -6.55
CA GLY A 106 20.77 16.97 -7.97
C GLY A 106 20.46 15.50 -8.27
N ASN A 107 20.29 14.65 -7.26
CA ASN A 107 20.00 13.24 -7.44
C ASN A 107 18.57 13.02 -7.94
N LEU A 108 18.44 11.94 -8.73
CA LEU A 108 17.16 11.32 -9.04
C LEU A 108 17.11 10.01 -8.24
N ASP A 109 16.22 9.96 -7.26
CA ASP A 109 16.07 8.83 -6.37
C ASP A 109 14.80 8.05 -6.70
N ILE A 110 14.88 6.72 -6.59
CA ILE A 110 13.82 5.81 -7.00
C ILE A 110 13.42 4.93 -5.82
N PHE A 111 12.11 4.86 -5.60
CA PHE A 111 11.49 4.04 -4.57
C PHE A 111 10.43 3.17 -5.22
N SER A 112 10.31 1.90 -4.82
CA SER A 112 9.22 1.04 -5.28
C SER A 112 8.77 0.10 -4.19
N GLY A 113 7.46 -0.02 -4.04
CA GLY A 113 6.85 -0.89 -3.04
C GLY A 113 5.44 -1.30 -3.40
N ARG A 114 4.93 -2.31 -2.69
CA ARG A 114 3.53 -2.73 -2.80
C ARG A 114 2.66 -1.93 -1.85
N GLY A 115 1.44 -1.69 -2.28
CA GLY A 115 0.39 -1.10 -1.46
C GLY A 115 -0.98 -1.54 -1.95
N PRO A 116 -2.03 -1.25 -1.19
CA PRO A 116 -3.40 -1.54 -1.60
C PRO A 116 -3.74 -0.76 -2.87
N CYS A 117 -4.33 -1.41 -3.87
CA CYS A 117 -4.78 -0.72 -5.07
C CYS A 117 -5.78 0.39 -4.74
N LEU A 118 -5.53 1.57 -5.30
CA LEU A 118 -6.44 2.70 -5.23
C LEU A 118 -7.59 2.56 -6.24
N SER A 119 -8.69 3.24 -5.96
CA SER A 119 -9.92 3.18 -6.77
C SER A 119 -9.79 3.83 -8.16
N GLY A 120 -8.72 4.58 -8.41
CA GLY A 120 -8.45 5.27 -9.66
C GLY A 120 -7.01 5.81 -9.73
N PRO A 121 -6.68 6.59 -10.78
CA PRO A 121 -5.35 7.16 -10.95
C PRO A 121 -5.03 8.13 -9.82
N VAL A 122 -3.76 8.12 -9.39
CA VAL A 122 -3.22 9.10 -8.46
C VAL A 122 -3.23 10.46 -9.14
N CYS A 123 -3.82 11.46 -8.47
CA CYS A 123 -3.90 12.82 -9.01
C CYS A 123 -3.63 13.89 -7.95
N SER A 124 -3.42 13.51 -6.70
CA SER A 124 -3.06 14.44 -5.63
C SER A 124 -1.94 13.87 -4.76
N LEU A 125 -1.05 14.76 -4.32
CA LEU A 125 0.15 14.48 -3.55
C LEU A 125 0.19 15.40 -2.33
N ASN A 126 0.50 14.85 -1.17
CA ASN A 126 1.00 15.57 -0.01
C ASN A 126 2.40 15.03 0.30
N LEU A 127 3.41 15.87 0.07
CA LEU A 127 4.82 15.57 0.29
C LEU A 127 5.30 16.33 1.52
N THR A 128 5.80 15.61 2.52
CA THR A 128 6.18 16.17 3.83
C THR A 128 7.58 15.72 4.21
N SER A 129 8.41 16.67 4.62
CA SER A 129 9.64 16.41 5.36
C SER A 129 9.35 16.46 6.86
N ASP A 130 9.95 15.57 7.65
CA ASP A 130 9.89 15.67 9.11
C ASP A 130 10.80 16.77 9.69
N GLY A 131 11.68 17.36 8.86
CA GLY A 131 12.61 18.41 9.25
C GLY A 131 13.67 17.97 10.25
N SER A 132 13.89 16.67 10.42
CA SER A 132 14.89 16.13 11.35
C SER A 132 16.28 16.04 10.70
N GLY A 133 17.30 15.78 11.54
CA GLY A 133 18.67 15.58 11.08
C GLY A 133 19.47 16.86 10.78
N PRO A 134 20.78 16.72 10.55
CA PRO A 134 21.56 17.77 9.90
C PRO A 134 21.02 18.01 8.49
N HIS A 135 21.29 19.18 7.92
CA HIS A 135 20.86 19.50 6.54
C HIS A 135 19.34 19.34 6.25
N HIS A 136 18.47 19.51 7.26
CA HIS A 136 17.02 19.29 7.16
C HIS A 136 16.28 20.03 6.04
N GLY A 137 16.83 21.12 5.52
CA GLY A 137 16.21 21.92 4.48
C GLY A 137 16.32 21.27 3.10
N TRP A 138 15.20 20.80 2.56
CA TRP A 138 15.17 20.09 1.28
C TRP A 138 14.60 20.96 0.16
N TYR A 139 15.18 20.94 -1.04
CA TYR A 139 14.56 21.51 -2.23
C TYR A 139 14.22 20.43 -3.24
N CYS A 140 12.93 20.21 -3.47
CA CYS A 140 12.43 19.21 -4.40
C CYS A 140 11.99 19.87 -5.70
N ASN A 141 12.47 19.37 -6.85
CA ASN A 141 11.98 19.81 -8.16
C ASN A 141 10.64 19.16 -8.47
N TYR A 142 10.60 17.83 -8.48
CA TYR A 142 9.38 17.08 -8.80
C TYR A 142 9.37 15.71 -8.15
N LEU A 143 8.15 15.17 -8.06
CA LEU A 143 7.88 13.79 -7.73
C LEU A 143 7.01 13.20 -8.84
N GLU A 144 7.39 12.05 -9.37
CA GLU A 144 6.60 11.30 -10.35
C GLU A 144 6.21 9.95 -9.76
N VAL A 145 4.95 9.56 -9.90
CA VAL A 145 4.45 8.25 -9.46
C VAL A 145 3.97 7.46 -10.64
N THR A 146 4.41 6.20 -10.72
CA THR A 146 3.83 5.18 -11.58
C THR A 146 3.07 4.18 -10.72
N THR A 147 1.81 3.91 -11.05
CA THR A 147 0.97 2.88 -10.40
C THR A 147 0.72 1.75 -11.37
N THR A 148 0.88 0.51 -10.92
CA THR A 148 0.62 -0.69 -11.73
C THR A 148 -0.15 -1.70 -10.90
N GLY A 149 -1.31 -2.14 -11.41
CA GLY A 149 -2.15 -3.14 -10.75
C GLY A 149 -2.47 -4.30 -11.66
N VAL A 150 -2.84 -5.45 -11.07
CA VAL A 150 -3.36 -6.58 -11.84
C VAL A 150 -4.75 -6.19 -12.35
N HIS A 151 -4.94 -6.23 -13.67
CA HIS A 151 -6.16 -5.79 -14.37
C HIS A 151 -6.50 -4.29 -14.24
N SER A 152 -5.55 -3.46 -13.77
CA SER A 152 -5.67 -2.00 -13.79
C SER A 152 -4.71 -1.42 -14.83
N PRO A 153 -5.07 -0.32 -15.50
CA PRO A 153 -4.15 0.39 -16.37
C PRO A 153 -2.91 0.86 -15.60
N CYS A 154 -1.79 0.97 -16.30
CA CYS A 154 -0.62 1.64 -15.75
C CYS A 154 -0.85 3.15 -15.86
N ASP A 155 -0.77 3.85 -14.73
CA ASP A 155 -0.98 5.29 -14.65
C ASP A 155 0.29 5.97 -14.16
N GLN A 156 0.61 7.13 -14.73
CA GLN A 156 1.75 7.94 -14.35
C GLN A 156 1.29 9.37 -14.06
N GLN A 157 1.73 9.93 -12.94
CA GLN A 157 1.41 11.29 -12.53
C GLN A 157 2.66 12.02 -12.10
N LEU A 158 2.96 13.12 -12.78
CA LEU A 158 4.01 14.06 -12.41
C LEU A 158 3.44 15.16 -11.51
N PHE A 159 4.16 15.48 -10.44
CA PHE A 159 3.88 16.58 -9.53
C PHE A 159 5.09 17.52 -9.51
N THR A 160 4.94 18.71 -10.09
CA THR A 160 5.95 19.77 -10.05
C THR A 160 5.91 20.46 -8.68
N VAL A 161 6.96 20.27 -7.89
CA VAL A 161 7.06 20.80 -6.52
C VAL A 161 7.75 22.16 -6.53
N GLU A 162 8.97 22.23 -7.08
CA GLU A 162 9.83 23.42 -7.20
C GLU A 162 9.88 24.32 -5.95
N GLN A 163 9.96 23.69 -4.77
CA GLN A 163 9.81 24.38 -3.48
C GLN A 163 10.81 23.85 -2.44
N TRP A 164 11.21 24.73 -1.53
CA TRP A 164 11.82 24.31 -0.26
C TRP A 164 10.75 23.64 0.64
N LEU A 165 11.08 22.47 1.18
CA LEU A 165 10.39 21.82 2.30
C LEU A 165 11.28 22.01 3.53
N ALA A 166 11.22 23.20 4.11
CA ALA A 166 12.13 23.65 5.16
C ALA A 166 11.49 24.76 6.00
N LEU A 167 11.90 24.90 7.26
CA LEU A 167 11.47 25.99 8.15
C LEU A 167 12.42 27.20 8.14
N ASP A 168 13.63 27.04 7.61
CA ASP A 168 14.67 28.06 7.53
C ASP A 168 14.77 28.72 6.14
N ARG A 169 13.96 28.27 5.18
CA ARG A 169 13.87 28.80 3.81
C ARG A 169 12.42 29.02 3.41
N SER A 170 12.16 30.13 2.72
CA SER A 170 10.83 30.40 2.14
C SER A 170 10.37 29.21 1.28
N PRO A 171 9.12 28.71 1.45
CA PRO A 171 7.99 29.32 2.16
C PRO A 171 7.85 28.98 3.65
N TYR A 172 8.91 28.52 4.33
CA TYR A 172 8.95 28.16 5.76
C TYR A 172 7.94 27.07 6.11
N ASN A 173 7.79 26.11 5.20
CA ASN A 173 6.85 25.01 5.33
C ASN A 173 7.56 23.70 5.01
N LEU A 174 7.31 22.67 5.82
CA LEU A 174 7.83 21.32 5.63
C LEU A 174 6.96 20.47 4.71
N THR A 175 5.82 21.01 4.26
CA THR A 175 4.84 20.30 3.43
C THR A 175 4.57 21.03 2.12
N ASN A 176 4.47 20.27 1.04
CA ASN A 176 3.95 20.72 -0.25
C ASN A 176 2.77 19.82 -0.67
N ILE A 177 1.66 20.44 -1.06
CA ILE A 177 0.45 19.72 -1.50
C ILE A 177 0.19 20.11 -2.96
N GLN A 178 0.08 19.11 -3.83
CA GLN A 178 -0.27 19.27 -5.24
C GLN A 178 -1.58 18.53 -5.52
N ASN A 179 -2.55 19.21 -6.12
CA ASN A 179 -3.82 18.60 -6.51
C ASN A 179 -4.07 18.83 -8.00
N ASN A 180 -3.85 17.78 -8.77
CA ASN A 180 -4.04 17.72 -10.22
C ASN A 180 -5.30 16.93 -10.60
N CYS A 181 -6.19 16.65 -9.64
CA CYS A 181 -7.41 15.90 -9.90
C CYS A 181 -8.37 16.70 -10.82
N PRO A 182 -9.06 16.04 -11.78
CA PRO A 182 -9.97 16.72 -12.69
C PRO A 182 -11.08 17.47 -11.95
N SER A 183 -11.27 18.76 -12.25
CA SER A 183 -12.20 19.64 -11.55
C SER A 183 -13.70 19.35 -11.79
N GLY A 184 -14.04 18.23 -12.43
CA GLY A 184 -15.40 17.84 -12.82
C GLY A 184 -16.01 16.67 -12.01
N SER A 185 -15.25 16.02 -11.12
CA SER A 185 -15.82 15.09 -10.15
C SER A 185 -16.32 15.91 -8.97
N GLY A 186 -17.62 16.21 -8.93
CA GLY A 186 -18.25 17.15 -8.01
C GLY A 186 -17.84 16.96 -6.54
N SER A 187 -16.82 17.71 -6.12
CA SER A 187 -16.77 18.35 -4.81
C SER A 187 -15.67 19.41 -4.82
N GLU A 188 -16.07 20.69 -4.70
CA GLU A 188 -15.19 21.74 -4.17
C GLU A 188 -14.67 21.39 -2.76
N SER A 189 -15.26 20.37 -2.13
CA SER A 189 -14.81 19.73 -0.89
C SER A 189 -13.37 19.19 -0.98
N GLY A 190 -12.93 18.56 -2.08
CA GLY A 190 -11.61 17.91 -2.15
C GLY A 190 -10.40 18.81 -1.87
N ARG A 191 -10.51 20.13 -2.11
CA ARG A 191 -9.48 21.12 -1.75
C ARG A 191 -9.40 21.37 -0.23
N ASP A 192 -10.51 21.31 0.48
CA ASP A 192 -10.59 21.48 1.94
C ASP A 192 -10.46 20.15 2.71
N LEU A 193 -10.88 19.01 2.16
CA LEU A 193 -10.79 17.71 2.82
C LEU A 193 -9.34 17.27 3.09
N ILE A 194 -8.44 17.53 2.13
CA ILE A 194 -7.01 17.20 2.22
C ILE A 194 -6.28 18.15 3.21
N ARG A 195 -6.75 19.39 3.33
CA ARG A 195 -6.18 20.41 4.24
C ARG A 195 -6.69 20.27 5.68
N SER A 196 -7.91 19.76 5.86
CA SER A 196 -8.59 19.68 7.15
C SER A 196 -8.43 18.33 7.88
N GLY A 197 -7.76 17.35 7.27
CA GLY A 197 -7.61 16.02 7.87
C GLY A 197 -8.96 15.32 8.06
N ASP A 198 -9.79 15.28 7.00
CA ASP A 198 -11.12 14.66 7.06
C ASP A 198 -11.05 13.20 7.56
N PRO A 199 -11.75 12.84 8.66
CA PRO A 199 -11.80 11.48 9.17
C PRO A 199 -12.45 10.46 8.23
N ASN A 200 -13.09 10.89 7.12
CA ASN A 200 -13.66 10.00 6.11
C ASN A 200 -12.70 9.63 4.96
N LEU A 201 -11.51 10.24 4.92
CA LEU A 201 -10.50 9.91 3.93
C LEU A 201 -10.04 8.46 4.16
N LYS A 202 -10.24 7.57 3.17
CA LYS A 202 -9.81 6.17 3.26
C LYS A 202 -8.31 6.09 3.02
N LEU A 203 -7.54 6.56 4.00
CA LEU A 203 -6.10 6.57 3.97
C LEU A 203 -5.54 5.25 4.49
N LYS A 204 -4.75 4.57 3.66
CA LYS A 204 -4.08 3.33 4.04
C LYS A 204 -2.59 3.61 4.22
N GLN A 205 -2.05 3.28 5.38
CA GLN A 205 -0.62 3.42 5.63
C GLN A 205 0.12 2.20 5.12
N VAL A 206 1.23 2.43 4.41
CA VAL A 206 2.21 1.41 4.04
C VAL A 206 3.50 1.66 4.81
N VAL A 207 4.13 0.58 5.28
CA VAL A 207 5.37 0.58 6.05
C VAL A 207 6.44 -0.14 5.26
#